data_AF-A0A7L0UTY0-F1
#
_entry.id   AF-A0A7L0UTY0-F1
#
_cell.length_a   1.000
_cell.length_b   1.000
_cell.length_c   1.000
_cell.angle_alpha   90.00
_cell.angle_beta   90.00
_cell.angle_gamma   90.00
#
_symmetry.space_group_name_H-M   'P 1'
#
loop_
_entity.id
_entity.type
_entity.pdbx_description
1 polymer ?
#
loop_
_entity_poly.entity_id
_entity_poly.type
_entity_poly.pdbx_seq_one_letter_code
_entity_poly.pdbx_strand_id
1 'polypeptide(L)' 'MGLHLGVLAAAALLALWVAIFLYGAFYFSYVPAPTIDRPVHYTFRTDCDPPGPELCSFPTANVSLLGR' A
#
# COMPACT_ATOMS: atom_id res chain seq x y z
N MET A 1 -17.72 44.60 -19.01
CA MET A 1 -18.33 43.27 -18.85
C MET A 1 -17.33 42.11 -19.04
N GLY A 2 -16.51 42.09 -20.11
CA GLY A 2 -15.64 40.93 -20.42
C GLY A 2 -14.45 40.67 -19.46
N LEU A 3 -13.86 41.70 -18.86
CA LEU A 3 -12.70 41.55 -17.97
C LEU A 3 -13.03 40.74 -16.70
N HIS A 4 -14.18 41.03 -16.07
CA HIS A 4 -14.61 40.31 -14.86
C HIS A 4 -14.83 38.83 -15.13
N LEU A 5 -15.42 38.47 -16.27
CA LEU A 5 -15.62 37.08 -16.67
C LEU A 5 -14.28 36.36 -16.92
N GLY A 6 -13.33 37.05 -17.56
CA GLY A 6 -11.98 36.51 -17.77
C GLY A 6 -11.22 36.26 -16.46
N VAL A 7 -11.32 37.18 -15.51
CA VAL A 7 -10.72 37.03 -14.17
C VAL A 7 -11.34 35.84 -13.42
N LEU A 8 -12.66 35.67 -13.47
CA LEU A 8 -13.35 34.54 -12.84
C LEU A 8 -12.94 33.21 -13.47
N ALA A 9 -12.85 33.14 -14.80
CA ALA A 9 -12.41 31.93 -15.51
C ALA A 9 -10.96 31.56 -15.16
N ALA A 10 -10.06 32.56 -15.14
CA ALA A 10 -8.67 32.35 -14.75
C ALA A 10 -8.53 31.89 -13.29
N ALA A 11 -9.30 32.49 -12.37
CA ALA A 11 -9.33 32.07 -10.98
C ALA A 11 -9.85 30.64 -10.81
N ALA A 12 -10.89 30.26 -11.55
CA ALA A 12 -11.43 28.90 -11.52
C ALA A 12 -10.43 27.86 -12.05
N LEU A 13 -9.75 28.17 -13.16
CA LEU A 13 -8.70 27.31 -13.72
C LEU A 13 -7.53 27.16 -12.74
N LEU A 14 -7.08 28.26 -12.12
CA LEU A 14 -6.02 28.23 -11.12
C LEU A 14 -6.44 27.38 -9.91
N ALA A 15 -7.65 27.57 -9.40
CA ALA A 15 -8.17 26.79 -8.28
C ALA A 15 -8.25 25.29 -8.61
N LEU A 16 -8.69 24.95 -9.83
CA LEU A 16 -8.73 23.57 -10.31
C LEU A 16 -7.34 22.95 -10.37
N TRP A 17 -6.35 23.68 -10.89
CA TRP A 17 -4.96 23.23 -10.91
C TRP A 17 -4.41 23.00 -9.49
N VAL A 18 -4.61 23.96 -8.58
CA VAL A 18 -4.20 23.84 -7.18
C VAL A 18 -4.85 22.61 -6.53
N ALA A 19 -6.14 22.39 -6.75
CA ALA A 19 -6.85 21.24 -6.21
C ALA A 19 -6.26 19.91 -6.72
N ILE A 20 -5.94 19.80 -8.01
CA ILE A 20 -5.31 18.60 -8.59
C ILE A 20 -3.94 18.34 -7.97
N PHE A 21 -3.09 19.36 -7.88
CA PHE A 21 -1.76 19.22 -7.27
C PHE A 21 -1.84 18.82 -5.81
N LEU A 22 -2.74 19.45 -5.05
CA LEU A 22 -2.94 19.16 -3.64
C LEU A 22 -3.43 17.73 -3.44
N TYR A 23 -4.43 17.31 -4.21
CA TYR A 23 -4.95 15.94 -4.19
C TYR A 23 -3.85 14.92 -4.52
N GLY A 24 -3.09 15.16 -5.58
CA GLY A 24 -1.99 14.27 -5.97
C GLY A 24 -0.94 14.17 -4.88
N ALA A 25 -0.47 15.29 -4.33
CA ALA A 25 0.51 15.31 -3.26
C ALA A 25 0.03 14.54 -2.02
N PHE A 26 -1.22 14.77 -1.58
CA PHE A 26 -1.81 14.01 -0.47
C PHE A 26 -1.92 12.53 -0.80
N TYR A 27 -2.40 12.18 -1.98
CA TYR A 27 -2.53 10.79 -2.41
C TYR A 27 -1.18 10.07 -2.35
N PHE A 28 -0.12 10.66 -2.90
CA PHE A 28 1.20 10.03 -2.91
C PHE A 28 1.91 10.01 -1.56
N SER A 29 1.63 10.96 -0.67
CA SER A 29 2.28 11.01 0.65
C SER A 29 1.55 10.21 1.72
N TYR A 30 0.23 10.09 1.63
CA TYR A 30 -0.58 9.48 2.70
C TYR A 30 -1.23 8.17 2.32
N VAL A 31 -1.45 7.86 1.05
CA VAL A 31 -1.96 6.54 0.66
C VAL A 31 -0.75 5.62 0.61
N PRO A 32 -0.55 4.72 1.60
CA PRO A 32 0.53 3.77 1.52
C PRO A 32 0.36 2.92 0.28
N ALA A 33 1.46 2.55 -0.36
CA ALA A 33 1.43 1.54 -1.41
C ALA A 33 0.69 0.32 -0.87
N PRO A 34 -0.18 -0.32 -1.66
CA PRO A 34 -0.98 -1.45 -1.19
C PRO A 34 -0.06 -2.51 -0.60
N THR A 35 -0.12 -2.69 0.72
CA THR A 35 0.62 -3.71 1.43
C THR A 35 -0.12 -5.03 1.23
N ILE A 36 0.53 -5.98 0.55
CA ILE A 36 -0.03 -7.30 0.32
C ILE A 36 0.09 -8.09 1.63
N ASP A 37 -0.94 -8.01 2.47
CA ASP A 37 -1.07 -8.83 3.67
C ASP A 37 -1.69 -10.18 3.28
N ARG A 38 -0.84 -11.20 3.09
CA ARG A 38 -1.27 -12.59 2.85
C ARG A 38 -1.00 -13.43 4.10
N PRO A 39 -1.99 -14.18 4.63
CA PRO A 39 -1.77 -15.06 5.76
C PRO A 39 -0.75 -16.14 5.37
N VAL A 40 0.35 -16.23 6.13
CA VAL A 40 1.40 -17.24 5.93
C VAL A 40 1.27 -18.29 7.02
N HIS A 41 1.02 -19.55 6.61
CA HIS A 41 1.01 -20.67 7.54
C HIS A 41 2.42 -21.22 7.71
N TYR A 42 2.99 -21.04 8.90
CA TYR A 42 4.29 -21.59 9.26
C TYR A 42 4.18 -23.08 9.56
N THR A 43 5.07 -23.87 8.98
CA THR A 43 5.22 -25.29 9.26
C THR A 43 6.57 -25.55 9.90
N PHE A 44 6.57 -26.46 10.87
CA PHE A 44 7.76 -26.93 11.57
C PHE A 44 7.96 -28.40 11.28
N ARG A 45 9.23 -28.79 11.16
CA ARG A 45 9.62 -30.18 11.03
C ARG A 45 9.49 -30.90 12.36
N THR A 46 8.91 -32.09 12.32
CA THR A 46 8.66 -32.97 13.48
C THR A 46 9.52 -34.23 13.44
N ASP A 47 10.45 -34.34 12.48
CA ASP A 47 11.32 -35.49 12.21
C ASP A 47 12.64 -35.44 13.01
N CYS A 48 12.64 -34.76 14.15
CA CYS A 48 13.76 -34.72 15.09
C CYS A 48 13.60 -35.79 16.18
N ASP A 49 14.65 -36.56 16.43
CA ASP A 49 14.76 -37.44 17.60
C ASP A 49 15.81 -36.83 18.55
N PRO A 50 15.50 -36.53 19.82
CA PRO A 50 14.28 -36.85 20.58
C PRO A 50 13.12 -35.84 20.39
N PRO A 51 11.85 -36.29 20.47
CA PRO A 51 10.66 -35.43 20.42
C PRO A 51 10.51 -34.64 21.73
N GLY A 52 11.24 -33.54 21.85
CA GLY A 52 11.10 -32.58 22.95
C GLY A 52 9.91 -31.64 22.75
N PRO A 53 9.51 -30.88 23.79
CA PRO A 53 8.50 -29.82 23.69
C PRO A 53 8.95 -28.61 22.87
N GLU A 54 10.24 -28.55 22.52
CA GLU A 54 10.87 -27.48 21.74
C GLU A 54 10.73 -27.76 20.24
N LEU A 55 10.43 -26.73 19.45
CA LEU A 55 10.35 -26.84 18.00
C LEU A 55 11.77 -27.05 17.44
N CYS A 56 12.06 -28.24 16.93
CA CYS A 56 13.41 -28.64 16.51
C CYS A 56 13.91 -27.98 15.21
N SER A 57 13.14 -27.08 14.61
CA SER A 57 13.45 -26.48 13.31
C SER A 57 13.01 -25.04 13.26
N PHE A 58 13.71 -24.27 12.41
CA PHE A 58 13.30 -22.92 12.09
C PHE A 58 11.97 -22.94 11.31
N PRO A 59 11.05 -21.99 11.55
CA PRO A 59 9.78 -21.90 10.86
C PRO A 59 9.99 -21.73 9.36
N THR A 60 9.33 -22.55 8.55
CA THR A 60 9.34 -22.43 7.09
C THR A 60 7.92 -22.21 6.57
N ALA A 61 7.80 -21.45 5.49
CA ALA A 61 6.53 -21.26 4.81
C ALA A 61 6.76 -21.01 3.32
N ASN A 62 5.93 -21.62 2.48
CA ASN A 62 5.95 -21.41 1.04
C ASN A 62 5.02 -20.24 0.69
N VAL A 63 5.60 -19.10 0.32
CA VAL A 63 4.85 -17.92 -0.11
C VAL A 63 4.84 -17.82 -1.63
N SER A 64 3.66 -17.65 -2.23
CA SER A 64 3.53 -17.32 -3.65
C SER A 64 3.48 -15.80 -3.82
N LEU A 65 4.38 -15.24 -4.63
CA LEU A 65 4.43 -13.80 -4.92
C LEU A 65 3.32 -13.38 -5.89
N LEU A 66 3.02 -14.23 -6.87
CA LEU A 66 1.87 -14.09 -7.75
C LEU A 66 0.68 -14.75 -7.06
N GLY A 67 -0.33 -13.93 -6.71
CA GLY A 67 -1.59 -14.46 -6.19
C GLY A 67 -2.19 -15.41 -7.22
N ARG A 68 -2.84 -16.47 -6.75
CA ARG A 68 -3.66 -17.29 -7.63
C ARG A 68 -4.82 -16.47 -8.17
#